data_AF-A0A7V4KRA0-F1
#
_entry.id   AF-A0A7V4KRA0-F1
#
_cell.length_a   1.000
_cell.length_b   1.000
_cell.length_c   1.000
_cell.angle_alpha   90.00
_cell.angle_beta   90.00
_cell.angle_gamma   90.00
#
_symmetry.space_group_name_H-M   'P 1'
#
loop_
_entity.id
_entity.type
_entity.pdbx_description
1 polymer ?
#
loop_
_entity_poly.entity_id
_entity_poly.type
_entity_poly.pdbx_seq_one_letter_code
_entity_poly.pdbx_strand_id
1 'polypeptide(L)'
;MGRLVLGFILLVVSLVVLTTAAGLEKGGGAGGRLAKLVGRLLLAVAAVTLLTSSVVVIDAGQVGVQHAFGAVSPTPLYPGVRVVPPWASVERYSTREESWPAGGEEVERMAALSSEQMGMSVDVAVRWQIDPASAPRIFTELGTQDQIETVVLNAIRNGVRDGMVRFSINDIAERNRIASAMQAEVDSALVTQPRAGGEPFRIAQLTAFFLRDLQPPEQVVRAINNKIAQEQQIQTEKHRVEVARLQSDQQRLLNQTLTPEALTKQYLEVLHDMKGSDNLVIFVPTEGGMPMLNLGELRKALRGGAQ
;
A
#
# COMPACT_ATOMS: atom_id res chain seq x y z
N MET A 1 24.60 -11.92 -31.04
CA MET A 1 25.92 -12.28 -31.63
C MET A 1 25.96 -13.64 -32.33
N GLY A 2 25.53 -14.75 -31.72
CA GLY A 2 25.69 -16.10 -32.32
C GLY A 2 25.11 -16.28 -33.73
N ARG A 3 23.92 -15.72 -34.00
CA ARG A 3 23.27 -15.79 -35.33
C ARG A 3 24.02 -15.03 -36.43
N LEU A 4 24.73 -13.95 -36.08
CA LEU A 4 25.54 -13.17 -37.03
C LEU A 4 26.80 -13.91 -37.45
N VAL A 5 27.52 -14.45 -36.46
CA VAL A 5 28.76 -15.18 -36.68
C VAL A 5 28.48 -16.40 -37.53
N LEU A 6 27.39 -17.12 -37.24
CA LEU A 6 26.95 -18.26 -38.03
C LEU A 6 26.54 -17.84 -39.47
N GLY A 7 25.81 -16.73 -39.63
CA GLY A 7 25.46 -16.18 -40.95
C GLY A 7 26.69 -15.81 -41.79
N PHE A 8 27.70 -15.19 -41.18
CA PHE A 8 28.94 -14.80 -41.86
C PHE A 8 29.78 -16.04 -42.23
N ILE A 9 29.90 -17.02 -41.34
CA ILE A 9 30.58 -18.30 -41.63
C ILE A 9 29.92 -19.01 -42.80
N LEU A 10 28.58 -19.10 -42.81
CA LEU A 10 27.83 -19.72 -43.91
C LEU A 10 28.04 -18.98 -45.24
N LEU A 11 28.16 -17.65 -45.22
CA LEU A 11 28.44 -16.85 -46.40
C LEU A 11 29.84 -17.15 -46.95
N VAL A 12 30.87 -17.21 -46.09
CA VAL A 12 32.24 -17.53 -46.48
C VAL A 12 32.34 -18.96 -47.02
N VAL A 13 31.73 -19.94 -46.34
CA VAL A 13 31.70 -21.34 -46.79
C VAL A 13 30.98 -21.46 -48.13
N SER A 14 29.84 -20.77 -48.30
CA SER A 14 29.13 -20.72 -49.57
C SER A 14 29.99 -20.17 -50.70
N LEU A 15 30.75 -19.10 -50.45
CA LEU A 15 31.61 -18.48 -51.44
C LEU A 15 32.75 -19.42 -51.86
N VAL A 16 33.37 -20.12 -50.90
CA VAL A 16 34.43 -21.12 -51.16
C VAL A 16 33.89 -22.32 -51.96
N VAL A 17 32.70 -22.82 -51.63
CA VAL A 17 32.07 -23.92 -52.36
C VAL A 17 31.71 -23.51 -53.80
N LEU A 18 31.24 -22.27 -54.01
CA LEU A 18 30.91 -21.76 -55.34
C LEU A 18 32.16 -21.53 -56.22
N THR A 19 33.25 -21.01 -55.65
CA THR A 19 34.50 -20.78 -56.39
C THR A 19 35.20 -22.09 -56.75
N THR A 20 35.23 -23.06 -55.83
CA THR A 20 35.76 -24.41 -56.11
C THR A 20 34.91 -25.16 -57.14
N ALA A 21 33.57 -25.10 -57.04
CA ALA A 21 32.67 -25.71 -58.01
C ALA A 21 32.81 -25.11 -59.43
N ALA A 22 33.04 -23.79 -59.54
CA ALA A 22 33.32 -23.14 -60.82
C ALA A 22 34.66 -23.59 -61.44
N GLY A 23 35.65 -23.94 -60.61
CA GLY A 23 36.91 -24.54 -61.05
C GLY A 23 36.76 -25.97 -61.57
N LEU A 24 35.93 -26.79 -60.90
CA LEU A 24 35.66 -28.20 -61.30
C LEU A 24 34.80 -28.32 -62.57
N GLU A 25 33.98 -27.32 -62.88
CA GLU A 25 33.08 -27.37 -64.05
C GLU A 25 33.80 -27.33 -65.40
N LYS A 26 35.05 -26.84 -65.45
CA LYS A 26 35.89 -26.95 -66.66
C LYS A 26 36.11 -28.40 -67.11
N GLY A 27 35.81 -29.40 -66.27
CA GLY A 27 35.88 -30.83 -66.58
C GLY A 27 34.55 -31.53 -66.90
N GLY A 28 33.41 -30.83 -66.97
CA GLY A 28 32.13 -31.41 -67.45
C GLY A 28 31.44 -32.47 -66.55
N GLY A 29 31.96 -32.78 -65.37
CA GLY A 29 31.44 -33.83 -64.49
C GLY A 29 30.20 -33.44 -63.67
N ALA A 30 29.30 -34.40 -63.42
CA ALA A 30 28.09 -34.25 -62.60
C ALA A 30 28.36 -33.67 -61.18
N GLY A 31 29.57 -33.89 -60.63
CA GLY A 31 29.99 -33.35 -59.35
C GLY A 31 30.07 -31.81 -59.28
N GLY A 32 30.41 -31.13 -60.39
CA GLY A 32 30.46 -29.66 -60.44
C GLY A 32 29.08 -29.01 -60.36
N ARG A 33 28.06 -29.63 -60.97
CA ARG A 33 26.66 -29.19 -60.90
C ARG A 33 26.07 -29.37 -59.50
N LEU A 34 26.36 -30.50 -58.86
CA LEU A 34 25.98 -30.78 -57.46
C LEU A 34 26.63 -29.76 -56.50
N ALA A 35 27.93 -29.50 -56.64
CA ALA A 35 28.63 -28.53 -55.80
C ALA A 35 28.08 -27.10 -55.95
N LYS A 36 27.66 -26.69 -57.16
CA LYS A 36 26.97 -25.40 -57.36
C LYS A 36 25.58 -25.34 -56.73
N LEU A 37 24.81 -26.42 -56.80
CA LEU A 37 23.50 -26.48 -56.14
C LEU A 37 23.66 -26.36 -54.62
N VAL A 38 24.62 -27.09 -54.04
CA VAL A 38 24.95 -26.99 -52.61
C VAL A 38 25.44 -25.58 -52.27
N GLY A 39 26.31 -24.98 -53.09
CA GLY A 39 26.79 -23.61 -52.90
C GLY A 39 25.67 -22.58 -52.95
N ARG A 40 24.73 -22.67 -53.90
CA ARG A 40 23.55 -21.78 -53.98
C ARG A 40 22.62 -21.96 -52.78
N LEU A 41 22.42 -23.20 -52.33
CA LEU A 41 21.62 -23.49 -51.14
C LEU A 41 22.26 -22.86 -49.90
N LEU A 42 23.56 -23.02 -49.70
CA LEU A 42 24.30 -22.40 -48.59
C LEU A 42 24.24 -20.88 -48.63
N LEU A 43 24.34 -20.28 -49.83
CA LEU A 43 24.18 -18.84 -50.02
C LEU A 43 22.78 -18.37 -49.59
N ALA A 44 21.74 -19.09 -50.01
CA ALA A 44 20.36 -18.79 -49.66
C ALA A 44 20.14 -18.90 -48.14
N VAL A 45 20.66 -19.95 -47.50
CA VAL A 45 20.59 -20.13 -46.05
C VAL A 45 21.37 -19.02 -45.33
N ALA A 46 22.56 -18.64 -45.81
CA ALA A 46 23.33 -17.53 -45.25
C ALA A 46 22.57 -16.20 -45.35
N ALA A 47 21.98 -15.90 -46.51
CA ALA A 47 21.16 -14.71 -46.73
C ALA A 47 19.94 -14.66 -45.81
N VAL A 48 19.19 -15.77 -45.68
CA VAL A 48 18.04 -15.87 -44.76
C VAL A 48 18.48 -15.71 -43.30
N THR A 49 19.61 -16.28 -42.91
CA THR A 49 20.14 -16.17 -41.54
C THR A 49 20.53 -14.73 -41.21
N LEU A 50 21.17 -14.03 -42.16
CA LEU A 50 21.52 -12.61 -42.00
C LEU A 50 20.28 -11.72 -41.97
N LEU A 51 19.29 -11.96 -42.83
CA LEU A 51 18.03 -11.21 -42.83
C LEU A 51 17.25 -11.38 -41.52
N THR A 52 17.15 -12.60 -41.01
CA THR A 52 16.45 -12.88 -39.74
C THR A 52 17.23 -12.40 -38.52
N SER A 53 18.55 -12.24 -38.62
CA SER A 53 19.38 -11.71 -37.53
C SER A 53 19.15 -10.22 -37.24
N SER A 54 18.68 -9.47 -38.24
CA SER A 54 18.39 -8.03 -38.13
C SER A 54 16.98 -7.75 -37.61
N VAL A 55 16.13 -8.77 -37.49
CA VAL A 55 14.74 -8.60 -37.03
C VAL A 55 14.64 -9.00 -35.57
N VAL A 56 14.24 -8.06 -34.72
CA VAL A 56 14.00 -8.27 -33.29
C VAL A 56 12.53 -7.99 -33.00
N VAL A 57 11.93 -8.87 -32.21
CA VAL A 57 10.58 -8.69 -31.69
C VAL A 57 10.69 -8.19 -30.25
N ILE A 58 10.01 -7.08 -29.96
CA ILE A 58 9.84 -6.53 -28.61
C ILE A 58 8.42 -6.84 -28.16
N ASP A 59 8.32 -7.53 -27.02
CA ASP A 59 7.04 -7.97 -26.48
C ASP A 59 6.21 -6.80 -25.93
N ALA A 60 4.90 -7.02 -25.79
CA ALA A 60 4.00 -6.04 -25.21
C ALA A 60 4.33 -5.79 -23.72
N GLY A 61 4.40 -4.51 -23.34
CA GLY A 61 4.83 -4.09 -22.00
C GLY A 61 6.34 -4.16 -21.80
N GLN A 62 7.13 -4.15 -22.87
CA GLN A 62 8.57 -4.00 -22.83
C GLN A 62 9.05 -2.88 -23.76
N VAL A 63 10.19 -2.30 -23.43
CA VAL A 63 10.92 -1.37 -24.30
C VAL A 63 12.33 -1.89 -24.54
N GLY A 64 12.77 -1.84 -25.80
CA GLY A 64 14.12 -2.20 -26.19
C GLY A 64 15.04 -1.00 -26.23
N VAL A 65 16.23 -1.10 -25.65
CA VAL A 65 17.30 -0.12 -25.79
C VAL A 65 18.39 -0.72 -26.65
N GLN A 66 18.62 -0.10 -27.80
CA GLN A 66 19.64 -0.52 -28.75
C GLN A 66 21.00 0.05 -28.34
N HIS A 67 22.01 -0.82 -28.25
CA HIS A 67 23.39 -0.41 -28.02
C HIS A 67 24.38 -1.18 -28.88
N ALA A 68 25.42 -0.50 -29.36
CA ALA A 68 26.48 -1.07 -30.19
C ALA A 68 27.81 -0.36 -29.94
N PHE A 69 28.90 -1.12 -29.77
CA PHE A 69 30.27 -0.59 -29.64
C PHE A 69 30.44 0.55 -28.62
N GLY A 70 29.70 0.50 -27.50
CA GLY A 70 29.73 1.53 -26.45
C GLY A 70 28.86 2.76 -26.73
N ALA A 71 28.21 2.85 -27.89
CA ALA A 71 27.20 3.86 -28.17
C ALA A 71 25.79 3.32 -27.92
N VAL A 72 24.95 4.15 -27.29
CA VAL A 72 23.54 3.86 -27.03
C VAL A 72 22.69 4.71 -27.99
N SER A 73 21.69 4.09 -28.63
CA SER A 73 20.76 4.83 -29.47
C SER A 73 19.85 5.70 -28.60
N PRO A 74 19.67 6.99 -28.90
CA PRO A 74 18.79 7.86 -28.10
C PRO A 74 17.30 7.53 -28.29
N THR A 75 16.96 6.76 -29.33
CA THR A 75 15.56 6.41 -29.63
C THR A 75 15.23 5.02 -29.08
N PRO A 76 14.23 4.90 -28.17
CA PRO A 76 13.79 3.61 -27.67
C PRO A 76 13.02 2.80 -28.73
N LEU A 77 13.15 1.49 -28.65
CA LEU A 77 12.40 0.54 -29.48
C LEU A 77 11.11 0.14 -28.77
N TYR A 78 10.00 0.69 -29.22
CA TYR A 78 8.66 0.33 -28.73
C TYR A 78 8.23 -1.08 -29.18
N PRO A 79 7.24 -1.70 -28.49
CA PRO A 79 6.70 -3.01 -28.81
C PRO A 79 6.40 -3.23 -30.29
N GLY A 80 6.64 -4.45 -30.76
CA GLY A 80 6.42 -4.87 -32.14
C GLY A 80 7.68 -5.38 -32.83
N VAL A 81 7.56 -5.60 -34.15
CA VAL A 81 8.66 -6.07 -34.99
C VAL A 81 9.53 -4.88 -35.38
N ARG A 82 10.81 -4.91 -35.01
CA ARG A 82 11.79 -3.86 -35.27
C ARG A 82 12.96 -4.41 -36.06
N VAL A 83 13.43 -3.64 -37.03
CA VAL A 83 14.66 -3.93 -37.76
C VAL A 83 15.79 -3.17 -37.10
N VAL A 84 16.75 -3.91 -36.55
CA VAL A 84 17.96 -3.36 -35.94
C VAL A 84 19.17 -3.82 -36.73
N PRO A 85 20.26 -3.02 -36.76
CA PRO A 85 21.51 -3.44 -37.35
C PRO A 85 21.97 -4.76 -36.73
N PRO A 86 22.43 -5.72 -37.53
CA PRO A 86 22.74 -7.06 -37.08
C PRO A 86 23.71 -7.08 -35.88
N TRP A 87 24.71 -6.20 -35.89
CA TRP A 87 25.75 -6.08 -34.85
C TRP A 87 25.31 -5.37 -33.56
N ALA A 88 24.10 -4.79 -33.53
CA ALA A 88 23.59 -4.13 -32.35
C ALA A 88 22.97 -5.16 -31.38
N SER A 89 23.18 -4.93 -30.09
CA SER A 89 22.48 -5.64 -29.01
C SER A 89 21.28 -4.81 -28.57
N VAL A 90 20.23 -5.49 -28.11
CA VAL A 90 19.03 -4.85 -27.59
C VAL A 90 18.80 -5.34 -26.17
N GLU A 91 18.95 -4.43 -25.21
CA GLU A 91 18.57 -4.65 -23.83
C GLU A 91 17.07 -4.42 -23.69
N ARG A 92 16.35 -5.25 -22.93
CA ARG A 92 14.89 -5.14 -22.78
C ARG A 92 14.56 -4.75 -21.35
N TYR A 93 13.65 -3.80 -21.22
CA TYR A 93 13.10 -3.39 -19.93
C TYR A 93 11.61 -3.61 -19.89
N SER A 94 11.12 -4.05 -18.75
CA SER A 94 9.70 -4.04 -18.42
C SER A 94 9.20 -2.59 -18.31
N THR A 95 8.14 -2.26 -19.04
CA THR A 95 7.38 -1.00 -18.88
C THR A 95 6.04 -1.26 -18.20
N ARG A 96 5.89 -2.43 -17.58
CA ARG A 96 4.70 -2.78 -16.80
C ARG A 96 4.80 -2.12 -15.43
N GLU A 97 3.65 -1.95 -14.82
CA GLU A 97 3.59 -1.53 -13.43
C GLU A 97 4.06 -2.69 -12.55
N GLU A 98 5.13 -2.46 -11.79
CA GLU A 98 5.72 -3.40 -10.86
C GLU A 98 5.39 -2.96 -9.44
N SER A 99 5.00 -3.92 -8.60
CA SER A 99 4.70 -3.69 -7.20
C SER A 99 5.87 -4.15 -6.34
N TRP A 100 6.25 -3.32 -5.39
CA TRP A 100 7.19 -3.67 -4.34
C TRP A 100 6.51 -3.52 -2.97
N PRO A 101 6.60 -4.52 -2.08
CA PRO A 101 7.22 -5.84 -2.27
C PRO A 101 6.51 -6.67 -3.37
N ALA A 102 7.26 -7.59 -3.99
CA ALA A 102 6.74 -8.41 -5.09
C ALA A 102 5.59 -9.30 -4.61
N GLY A 103 4.59 -9.53 -5.47
CA GLY A 103 3.39 -10.28 -5.13
C GLY A 103 3.71 -11.66 -4.54
N GLY A 104 3.55 -11.82 -3.22
CA GLY A 104 3.82 -13.05 -2.48
C GLY A 104 4.93 -12.95 -1.43
N GLU A 105 5.74 -11.89 -1.43
CA GLU A 105 6.74 -11.65 -0.38
C GLU A 105 6.10 -11.10 0.90
N GLU A 106 6.66 -11.54 2.03
CA GLU A 106 6.36 -10.99 3.35
C GLU A 106 6.59 -9.48 3.35
N VAL A 107 5.66 -8.79 4.02
CA VAL A 107 5.74 -7.38 4.41
C VAL A 107 7.19 -6.97 4.73
N GLU A 108 7.82 -6.16 3.87
CA GLU A 108 9.15 -5.61 4.18
C GLU A 108 8.98 -4.45 5.18
N ARG A 109 9.22 -4.76 6.46
CA ARG A 109 9.27 -3.74 7.52
C ARG A 109 10.60 -3.00 7.44
N MET A 110 10.52 -1.70 7.19
CA MET A 110 11.67 -0.81 7.24
C MET A 110 11.79 -0.15 8.61
N ALA A 111 13.01 -0.10 9.15
CA ALA A 111 13.31 0.79 10.26
C ALA A 111 13.51 2.22 9.75
N ALA A 112 12.74 3.16 10.29
CA ALA A 112 12.85 4.59 10.04
C ALA A 112 12.94 5.35 11.37
N LEU A 113 13.50 6.56 11.35
CA LEU A 113 13.61 7.41 12.54
C LEU A 113 12.58 8.54 12.46
N SER A 114 11.91 8.80 13.58
CA SER A 114 11.07 10.00 13.73
C SER A 114 11.92 11.26 13.92
N SER A 115 11.27 12.43 13.95
CA SER A 115 11.92 13.71 14.27
C SER A 115 12.65 13.73 15.62
N GLU A 116 12.23 12.87 16.55
CA GLU A 116 12.79 12.72 17.90
C GLU A 116 13.83 11.59 17.97
N GLN A 117 14.33 11.12 16.81
CA GLN A 117 15.29 10.01 16.70
C GLN A 117 14.80 8.69 17.30
N MET A 118 13.49 8.50 17.40
CA MET A 118 12.92 7.24 17.87
C MET A 118 12.72 6.29 16.69
N GLY A 119 13.18 5.04 16.85
CA GLY A 119 13.09 4.00 15.82
C GLY A 119 11.66 3.49 15.65
N MET A 120 11.14 3.56 14.42
CA MET A 120 9.81 3.12 14.05
C MET A 120 9.90 2.05 12.98
N SER A 121 8.95 1.11 13.02
CA SER A 121 8.79 0.12 11.95
C SER A 121 7.70 0.59 11.00
N VAL A 122 8.06 0.73 9.73
CA VAL A 122 7.17 1.20 8.66
C VAL A 122 7.01 0.10 7.64
N ASP A 123 5.77 -0.17 7.26
CA ASP A 123 5.43 -1.06 6.16
C ASP A 123 4.77 -0.26 5.04
N VAL A 124 5.39 -0.28 3.87
CA VAL A 124 4.93 0.39 2.66
C VAL A 124 4.77 -0.59 1.52
N ALA A 125 3.85 -0.29 0.62
CA ALA A 125 3.74 -0.91 -0.69
C ALA A 125 3.75 0.18 -1.75
N VAL A 126 4.58 -0.01 -2.76
CA VAL A 126 4.85 0.97 -3.81
C VAL A 126 4.60 0.32 -5.15
N ARG A 127 3.95 1.04 -6.07
CA ARG A 127 3.85 0.64 -7.46
C ARG A 127 4.57 1.65 -8.33
N TRP A 128 5.43 1.16 -9.20
CA TRP A 128 6.26 1.99 -10.06
C TRP A 128 6.33 1.40 -11.47
N GLN A 129 6.69 2.23 -12.43
CA GLN A 129 6.87 1.83 -13.82
C GLN A 129 8.01 2.61 -14.46
N ILE A 130 8.68 2.01 -15.45
CA ILE A 130 9.70 2.70 -16.24
C ILE A 130 9.02 3.45 -17.38
N ASP A 131 9.37 4.73 -17.53
CA ASP A 131 8.97 5.51 -18.70
C ASP A 131 9.71 5.00 -19.96
N PRO A 132 8.98 4.52 -20.99
CA PRO A 132 9.61 4.01 -22.21
C PRO A 132 10.50 5.05 -22.90
N ALA A 133 10.17 6.33 -22.81
CA ALA A 133 10.94 7.40 -23.45
C ALA A 133 12.30 7.63 -22.77
N SER A 134 12.38 7.40 -21.46
CA SER A 134 13.58 7.60 -20.64
C SER A 134 14.51 6.38 -20.61
N ALA A 135 14.06 5.22 -21.10
CA ALA A 135 14.80 3.96 -21.05
C ALA A 135 16.24 4.00 -21.60
N PRO A 136 16.54 4.67 -22.74
CA PRO A 136 17.92 4.74 -23.23
C PRO A 136 18.87 5.48 -22.28
N ARG A 137 18.36 6.51 -21.61
CA ARG A 137 19.13 7.28 -20.62
C ARG A 137 19.35 6.45 -19.36
N ILE A 138 18.31 5.74 -18.90
CA ILE A 138 18.40 4.85 -17.75
C ILE A 138 19.44 3.75 -17.99
N PHE A 139 19.46 3.11 -19.17
CA PHE A 139 20.48 2.11 -19.50
C PHE A 139 21.91 2.67 -19.43
N THR A 140 22.11 3.89 -19.93
CA THR A 140 23.43 4.51 -19.97
C THR A 140 23.99 4.80 -18.58
N GLU A 141 23.12 5.14 -17.62
CA GLU A 141 23.51 5.57 -16.27
C GLU A 141 23.47 4.44 -15.24
N LEU A 142 22.45 3.57 -15.31
CA LEU A 142 22.20 2.50 -14.34
C LEU A 142 22.56 1.11 -14.84
N GLY A 143 22.45 0.84 -16.15
CA GLY A 143 22.76 -0.47 -16.73
C GLY A 143 21.54 -1.41 -16.83
N THR A 144 21.69 -2.64 -16.35
CA THR A 144 20.73 -3.74 -16.58
C THR A 144 19.44 -3.59 -15.75
N GLN A 145 18.40 -4.38 -16.07
CA GLN A 145 17.12 -4.34 -15.36
C GLN A 145 17.27 -4.56 -13.84
N ASP A 146 18.05 -5.56 -13.42
CA ASP A 146 18.28 -5.86 -11.99
C ASP A 146 18.98 -4.71 -11.24
N GLN A 147 19.87 -3.99 -11.93
CA GLN A 147 20.56 -2.82 -11.37
C GLN A 147 19.59 -1.66 -11.20
N ILE A 148 18.69 -1.45 -12.15
CA ILE A 148 17.62 -0.45 -12.06
C ILE A 148 16.70 -0.77 -10.88
N GLU A 149 16.24 -2.01 -10.77
CA GLU A 149 15.38 -2.44 -9.66
C GLU A 149 16.07 -2.17 -8.33
N THR A 150 17.32 -2.62 -8.16
CA THR A 150 18.09 -2.38 -6.92
C THR A 150 18.19 -0.89 -6.56
N VAL A 151 18.44 -0.03 -7.54
CA VAL A 151 18.53 1.42 -7.33
C VAL A 151 17.17 2.01 -6.94
N VAL A 152 16.10 1.60 -7.62
CA VAL A 152 14.72 2.03 -7.31
C VAL A 152 14.34 1.61 -5.89
N LEU A 153 14.63 0.37 -5.49
CA LEU A 153 14.34 -0.13 -4.14
C LEU A 153 15.11 0.65 -3.07
N ASN A 154 16.39 0.95 -3.31
CA ASN A 154 17.17 1.77 -2.40
C ASN A 154 16.65 3.21 -2.32
N ALA A 155 16.21 3.78 -3.44
CA ALA A 155 15.57 5.10 -3.47
C ALA A 155 14.25 5.12 -2.68
N ILE A 156 13.41 4.08 -2.83
CA ILE A 156 12.18 3.92 -2.04
C ILE A 156 12.51 3.83 -0.55
N ARG A 157 13.46 2.98 -0.15
CA ARG A 157 13.89 2.83 1.25
C ARG A 157 14.39 4.13 1.85
N ASN A 158 15.17 4.91 1.09
CA ASN A 158 15.69 6.19 1.55
C ASN A 158 14.58 7.24 1.63
N GLY A 159 13.74 7.38 0.60
CA GLY A 159 12.62 8.33 0.61
C GLY A 159 11.62 8.07 1.74
N VAL A 160 11.34 6.79 2.06
CA VAL A 160 10.49 6.43 3.21
C VAL A 160 11.14 6.83 4.54
N ARG A 161 12.46 6.62 4.70
CA ARG A 161 13.20 7.03 5.90
C ARG A 161 13.21 8.55 6.05
N ASP A 162 13.51 9.27 4.98
CA ASP A 162 13.60 10.73 4.99
C ASP A 162 12.23 11.38 5.21
N GLY A 163 11.17 10.80 4.64
CA GLY A 163 9.80 11.22 4.86
C GLY A 163 9.35 11.09 6.32
N MET A 164 9.86 10.10 7.06
CA MET A 164 9.53 9.89 8.48
C MET A 164 10.18 10.92 9.41
N VAL A 165 11.38 11.40 9.07
CA VAL A 165 12.17 12.33 9.93
C VAL A 165 11.41 13.62 10.24
N ARG A 166 10.42 13.98 9.42
CA ARG A 166 9.62 15.20 9.58
C ARG A 166 8.49 15.09 10.61
N PHE A 167 8.16 13.89 11.09
CA PHE A 167 7.01 13.65 11.96
C PHE A 167 7.42 13.16 13.35
N SER A 168 6.72 13.61 14.38
CA SER A 168 6.85 13.07 15.74
C SER A 168 6.01 11.81 15.89
N ILE A 169 6.30 11.02 16.93
CA ILE A 169 5.44 9.89 17.32
C ILE A 169 4.01 10.33 17.63
N ASN A 170 3.81 11.55 18.13
CA ASN A 170 2.47 12.04 18.42
C ASN A 170 1.63 12.22 17.15
N ASP A 171 2.27 12.39 15.99
CA ASP A 171 1.62 12.61 14.70
C ASP A 171 1.25 11.30 13.99
N ILE A 172 1.52 10.13 14.59
CA ILE A 172 1.24 8.80 14.00
C ILE A 172 -0.23 8.63 13.59
N ALA A 173 -1.14 9.32 14.28
CA ALA A 173 -2.56 9.33 13.95
C ALA A 173 -2.82 9.97 12.57
N GLU A 174 -1.98 10.90 12.11
CA GLU A 174 -2.08 11.60 10.82
C GLU A 174 -1.49 10.77 9.67
N ARG A 175 -1.85 9.48 9.57
CA ARG A 175 -1.29 8.52 8.60
C ARG A 175 -1.30 9.05 7.15
N ASN A 176 -2.35 9.75 6.74
CA ASN A 176 -2.46 10.29 5.37
C ASN A 176 -1.38 11.35 5.09
N ARG A 177 -1.10 12.22 6.07
CA ARG A 177 -0.09 13.27 5.93
C ARG A 177 1.31 12.67 5.86
N ILE A 178 1.57 11.66 6.70
CA ILE A 178 2.82 10.89 6.68
C ILE A 178 2.99 10.20 5.33
N ALA A 179 1.95 9.51 4.84
CA ALA A 179 1.99 8.82 3.55
C ALA A 179 2.27 9.78 2.38
N SER A 180 1.62 10.95 2.33
CA SER A 180 1.86 11.95 1.28
C SER A 180 3.28 12.53 1.34
N ALA A 181 3.82 12.76 2.53
CA ALA A 181 5.20 13.23 2.68
C ALA A 181 6.21 12.16 2.24
N MET A 182 6.03 10.90 2.66
CA MET A 182 6.86 9.79 2.18
C MET A 182 6.78 9.62 0.67
N GLN A 183 5.57 9.70 0.11
CA GLN A 183 5.38 9.62 -1.34
C GLN A 183 6.17 10.70 -2.08
N ALA A 184 6.15 11.94 -1.58
CA ALA A 184 6.90 13.04 -2.18
C ALA A 184 8.42 12.84 -2.10
N GLU A 185 8.93 12.34 -0.97
CA GLU A 185 10.35 12.05 -0.81
C GLU A 185 10.81 10.87 -1.66
N VAL A 186 9.98 9.82 -1.77
CA VAL A 186 10.23 8.70 -2.69
C VAL A 186 10.24 9.20 -4.14
N ASP A 187 9.28 10.04 -4.53
CA ASP A 187 9.24 10.59 -5.89
C ASP A 187 10.48 11.43 -6.20
N SER A 188 10.95 12.22 -5.23
CA SER A 188 12.19 13.00 -5.32
C SER A 188 13.43 12.10 -5.41
N ALA A 189 13.51 11.03 -4.61
CA ALA A 189 14.63 10.09 -4.61
C ALA A 189 14.75 9.28 -5.91
N LEU A 190 13.65 9.14 -6.67
CA LEU A 190 13.63 8.49 -7.98
C LEU A 190 14.12 9.41 -9.11
N VAL A 191 14.37 10.69 -8.83
CA VAL A 191 15.01 11.63 -9.75
C VAL A 191 16.50 11.67 -9.45
N THR A 192 17.32 11.36 -10.45
CA THR A 192 18.78 11.35 -10.31
C THR A 192 19.45 12.29 -11.31
N GLN A 193 20.65 12.73 -10.94
CA GLN A 193 21.48 13.58 -11.78
C GLN A 193 22.42 12.69 -12.62
N PRO A 194 22.54 12.95 -13.94
CA PRO A 194 23.47 12.23 -14.80
C PRO A 194 24.91 12.35 -14.31
N ARG A 195 25.71 11.29 -14.46
CA ARG A 195 27.14 11.31 -14.09
C ARG A 195 27.93 12.41 -14.82
N ALA A 196 27.51 12.73 -16.04
CA ALA A 196 28.17 13.71 -16.90
C ALA A 196 27.76 15.17 -16.63
N GLY A 197 26.88 15.44 -15.66
CA GLY A 197 26.35 16.78 -15.40
C GLY A 197 25.38 17.23 -16.49
N GLY A 198 24.09 16.98 -16.29
CA GLY A 198 23.02 17.36 -17.21
C GLY A 198 21.67 17.43 -16.52
N GLU A 199 20.61 17.63 -17.30
CA GLU A 199 19.24 17.70 -16.76
C GLU A 199 18.90 16.44 -15.95
N PRO A 200 18.32 16.60 -14.74
CA PRO A 200 17.84 15.49 -13.95
C PRO A 200 16.89 14.63 -14.78
N PHE A 201 17.00 13.31 -14.59
CA PHE A 201 16.08 12.38 -15.22
C PHE A 201 15.48 11.46 -14.17
N ARG A 202 14.31 10.96 -14.50
CA ARG A 202 13.54 10.07 -13.64
C ARG A 202 13.89 8.63 -13.97
N ILE A 203 14.29 7.87 -12.94
CA ILE A 203 14.61 6.45 -13.06
C ILE A 203 13.33 5.64 -13.23
N ALA A 204 12.32 5.95 -12.42
CA ALA A 204 11.01 5.31 -12.43
C ALA A 204 9.91 6.32 -12.08
N GLN A 205 8.72 6.10 -12.64
CA GLN A 205 7.51 6.83 -12.27
C GLN A 205 6.79 6.10 -11.16
N LEU A 206 6.40 6.84 -10.13
CA LEU A 206 5.59 6.33 -9.03
C LEU A 206 4.11 6.37 -9.41
N THR A 207 3.50 5.20 -9.58
CA THR A 207 2.07 5.09 -9.93
C THR A 207 1.18 5.15 -8.69
N ALA A 208 1.59 4.47 -7.63
CA ALA A 208 0.86 4.45 -6.37
C ALA A 208 1.79 4.23 -5.18
N PHE A 209 1.43 4.82 -4.04
CA PHE A 209 2.11 4.65 -2.76
C PHE A 209 1.10 4.33 -1.68
N PHE A 210 1.32 3.25 -0.94
CA PHE A 210 0.45 2.76 0.12
C PHE A 210 1.24 2.60 1.41
N LEU A 211 0.86 3.35 2.44
CA LEU A 211 1.33 3.12 3.81
C LEU A 211 0.44 2.04 4.43
N ARG A 212 0.97 0.83 4.60
CA ARG A 212 0.23 -0.34 5.10
C ARG A 212 0.19 -0.37 6.61
N ASP A 213 1.35 -0.23 7.25
CA ASP A 213 1.45 -0.21 8.71
C ASP A 213 2.53 0.75 9.21
N LEU A 214 2.31 1.25 10.41
CA LEU A 214 3.20 2.17 11.11
C LEU A 214 3.19 1.81 12.59
N GLN A 215 4.28 1.20 13.06
CA GLN A 215 4.42 0.73 14.43
C GLN A 215 5.50 1.53 15.17
N PRO A 216 5.12 2.29 16.21
CA PRO A 216 6.08 2.89 17.13
C PRO A 216 6.72 1.83 18.05
N PRO A 217 7.84 2.16 18.74
CA PRO A 217 8.44 1.27 19.72
C PRO A 217 7.45 0.85 20.82
N GLU A 218 7.57 -0.39 21.29
CA GLU A 218 6.69 -0.92 22.36
C GLU A 218 6.67 -0.04 23.61
N GLN A 219 7.81 0.54 23.99
CA GLN A 219 7.91 1.41 25.17
C GLN A 219 6.97 2.61 25.07
N VAL A 220 6.84 3.18 23.87
CA VAL A 220 6.00 4.34 23.63
C VAL A 220 4.54 3.94 23.56
N VAL A 221 4.23 2.80 22.93
CA VAL A 221 2.87 2.22 22.96
C VAL A 221 2.41 2.00 24.40
N ARG A 222 3.27 1.44 25.26
CA ARG A 222 2.98 1.25 26.68
C ARG A 222 2.76 2.58 27.41
N ALA A 223 3.61 3.58 27.17
CA ALA A 223 3.47 4.90 27.77
C ALA A 223 2.17 5.61 27.35
N ILE A 224 1.81 5.53 26.06
CA ILE A 224 0.55 6.06 25.51
C ILE A 224 -0.64 5.33 26.15
N ASN A 225 -0.63 4.01 26.20
CA ASN A 225 -1.70 3.22 26.82
C ASN A 225 -1.87 3.55 28.30
N ASN A 226 -0.76 3.72 29.03
CA ASN A 226 -0.79 4.13 30.44
C ASN A 226 -1.38 5.53 30.61
N LYS A 227 -1.01 6.48 29.75
CA LYS A 227 -1.57 7.85 29.76
C LYS A 227 -3.07 7.84 29.47
N ILE A 228 -3.51 7.11 28.45
CA ILE A 228 -4.93 6.95 28.10
C ILE A 228 -5.70 6.33 29.28
N ALA A 229 -5.16 5.29 29.91
CA ALA A 229 -5.78 4.66 31.07
C ALA A 229 -5.90 5.63 32.26
N GLN A 230 -4.86 6.42 32.54
CA GLN A 230 -4.90 7.45 33.59
C GLN A 230 -5.90 8.55 33.28
N GLU A 231 -5.96 9.04 32.05
CA GLU A 231 -6.93 10.03 31.61
C GLU A 231 -8.37 9.50 31.76
N GLN A 232 -8.62 8.26 31.35
CA GLN A 232 -9.93 7.61 31.52
C GLN A 232 -10.31 7.45 33.00
N GLN A 233 -9.35 7.12 33.88
CA GLN A 233 -9.57 7.07 35.32
C GLN A 233 -9.94 8.44 35.88
N ILE A 234 -9.21 9.50 35.50
CA ILE A 234 -9.50 10.88 35.91
C ILE A 234 -10.89 11.30 35.44
N GLN A 235 -11.28 10.99 34.21
CA GLN A 235 -12.62 11.31 33.70
C GLN A 235 -13.72 10.55 34.46
N THR A 236 -13.48 9.28 34.79
CA THR A 236 -14.41 8.48 35.59
C THR A 236 -14.58 9.05 36.99
N GLU A 237 -13.48 9.43 37.66
CA GLU A 237 -13.55 10.04 38.99
C GLU A 237 -14.21 11.42 38.96
N LYS A 238 -13.94 12.24 37.94
CA LYS A 238 -14.65 13.51 37.73
C LYS A 238 -16.15 13.30 37.58
N HIS A 239 -16.55 12.32 36.76
CA HIS A 239 -17.95 11.99 36.57
C HIS A 239 -18.59 11.45 37.87
N ARG A 240 -17.89 10.63 38.65
CA ARG A 240 -18.35 10.17 39.97
C ARG A 240 -18.56 11.34 40.93
N VAL A 241 -17.62 12.28 41.00
CA VAL A 241 -17.74 13.48 41.85
C VAL A 241 -18.91 14.36 41.39
N GLU A 242 -19.11 14.50 40.09
CA GLU A 242 -20.25 15.24 39.52
C GLU A 242 -21.58 14.58 39.87
N VAL A 243 -21.71 13.26 39.68
CA VAL A 243 -22.89 12.48 40.06
C VAL A 243 -23.15 12.60 41.56
N ALA A 244 -22.11 12.47 42.40
CA ALA A 244 -22.25 12.62 43.85
C ALA A 244 -22.70 14.03 44.26
N ARG A 245 -22.21 15.08 43.58
CA ARG A 245 -22.69 16.46 43.78
C ARG A 245 -24.16 16.61 43.40
N LEU A 246 -24.55 16.12 42.23
CA LEU A 246 -25.94 16.17 41.77
C LEU A 246 -26.88 15.44 42.76
N GLN A 247 -26.47 14.29 43.27
CA GLN A 247 -27.24 13.56 44.29
C GLN A 247 -27.32 14.31 45.62
N SER A 248 -26.23 14.91 46.08
CA SER A 248 -26.21 15.74 47.29
C SER A 248 -27.11 16.97 47.16
N ASP A 249 -27.08 17.64 46.01
CA ASP A 249 -27.93 18.80 45.74
C ASP A 249 -29.40 18.39 45.62
N GLN A 250 -29.70 17.24 44.98
CA GLN A 250 -31.04 16.66 45.00
C GLN A 250 -31.51 16.37 46.43
N GLN A 251 -30.68 15.76 47.27
CA GLN A 251 -31.04 15.50 48.67
C GLN A 251 -31.27 16.79 49.46
N ARG A 252 -30.45 17.83 49.24
CA ARG A 252 -30.66 19.15 49.86
C ARG A 252 -31.96 19.80 49.39
N LEU A 253 -32.23 19.77 48.08
CA LEU A 253 -33.48 20.27 47.51
C LEU A 253 -34.69 19.49 48.05
N LEU A 254 -34.61 18.17 48.14
CA LEU A 254 -35.65 17.34 48.77
C LEU A 254 -35.82 17.76 50.24
N ASN A 255 -34.76 17.86 51.04
CA ASN A 255 -34.88 18.27 52.44
C ASN A 255 -35.43 19.70 52.62
N GLN A 256 -35.17 20.62 51.68
CA GLN A 256 -35.74 21.97 51.70
C GLN A 256 -37.19 22.01 51.21
N THR A 257 -37.58 21.14 50.28
CA THR A 257 -38.93 21.08 49.70
C THR A 257 -39.88 20.14 50.44
N LEU A 258 -39.37 19.21 51.25
CA LEU A 258 -40.12 18.37 52.19
C LEU A 258 -40.55 19.21 53.41
N THR A 259 -41.36 20.24 53.18
CA THR A 259 -42.18 20.79 54.24
C THR A 259 -43.32 19.82 54.56
N PRO A 260 -43.82 19.75 55.81
CA PRO A 260 -44.94 18.87 56.17
C PRO A 260 -46.16 19.03 55.25
N GLU A 261 -46.37 20.24 54.73
CA GLU A 261 -47.43 20.60 53.80
C GLU A 261 -47.24 19.99 52.40
N ALA A 262 -46.00 19.95 51.88
CA ALA A 262 -45.68 19.34 50.58
C ALA A 262 -45.81 17.81 50.62
N LEU A 263 -45.37 17.18 51.71
CA LEU A 263 -45.57 15.74 51.97
C LEU A 263 -47.06 15.39 52.04
N THR A 264 -47.86 16.21 52.73
CA THR A 264 -49.31 16.02 52.83
C THR A 264 -49.98 16.14 51.46
N LYS A 265 -49.57 17.12 50.64
CA LYS A 265 -50.08 17.28 49.27
C LYS A 265 -49.74 16.07 48.38
N GLN A 266 -48.48 15.60 48.38
CA GLN A 266 -48.06 14.43 47.61
C GLN A 266 -48.80 13.16 48.04
N TYR A 267 -49.01 12.99 49.36
CA TYR A 267 -49.81 11.90 49.91
C TYR A 267 -51.27 11.95 49.43
N LEU A 268 -51.89 13.14 49.42
CA LEU A 268 -53.25 13.32 48.91
C LEU A 268 -53.36 13.06 47.39
N GLU A 269 -52.35 13.42 46.59
CA GLU A 269 -52.29 13.08 45.16
C GLU A 269 -52.19 11.57 44.92
N VAL A 270 -51.32 10.88 45.64
CA VAL A 270 -51.21 9.41 45.54
C VAL A 270 -52.52 8.72 45.99
N LEU A 271 -53.19 9.25 47.03
CA LEU A 271 -54.53 8.78 47.41
C LEU A 271 -55.59 9.05 46.33
N HIS A 272 -55.50 10.18 45.62
CA HIS A 272 -56.42 10.51 44.52
C HIS A 272 -56.27 9.51 43.36
N ASP A 273 -55.03 9.19 42.97
CA ASP A 273 -54.74 8.25 41.88
C ASP A 273 -55.10 6.81 42.26
N MET A 274 -54.94 6.44 43.54
CA MET A 274 -55.34 5.12 44.03
C MET A 274 -56.86 4.95 44.24
N LYS A 275 -57.67 6.00 44.06
CA LYS A 275 -59.14 5.91 44.17
C LYS A 275 -59.76 4.90 43.17
N GLY A 276 -59.04 4.56 42.11
CA GLY A 276 -59.47 3.61 41.08
C GLY A 276 -58.99 2.15 41.23
N SER A 277 -58.15 1.82 42.22
CA SER A 277 -57.60 0.46 42.39
C SER A 277 -58.31 -0.32 43.50
N ASP A 278 -58.62 -1.59 43.24
CA ASP A 278 -59.43 -2.46 44.13
C ASP A 278 -58.72 -2.92 45.43
N ASN A 279 -57.43 -2.58 45.63
CA ASN A 279 -56.65 -2.94 46.82
C ASN A 279 -56.02 -1.69 47.47
N LEU A 280 -56.84 -0.93 48.18
CA LEU A 280 -56.42 0.27 48.91
C LEU A 280 -55.99 -0.10 50.34
N VAL A 281 -54.68 -0.07 50.62
CA VAL A 281 -54.15 -0.06 52.00
C VAL A 281 -53.80 1.38 52.36
N ILE A 282 -54.61 2.01 53.19
CA ILE A 282 -54.42 3.41 53.64
C ILE A 282 -53.53 3.41 54.88
N PHE A 283 -52.37 4.06 54.81
CA PHE A 283 -51.48 4.27 55.96
C PHE A 283 -51.71 5.67 56.54
N VAL A 284 -52.34 5.75 57.72
CA VAL A 284 -52.55 7.03 58.43
C VAL A 284 -51.47 7.18 59.50
N PRO A 285 -50.53 8.12 59.39
CA PRO A 285 -49.55 8.37 60.44
C PRO A 285 -50.20 9.17 61.57
N THR A 286 -50.31 8.56 62.75
CA THR A 286 -50.50 9.25 64.04
C THR A 286 -49.28 8.94 64.92
N GLU A 287 -48.88 9.88 65.79
CA GLU A 287 -47.59 9.90 66.52
C GLU A 287 -47.26 8.68 67.43
N GLY A 288 -48.04 7.60 67.41
CA GLY A 288 -47.91 6.45 68.31
C GLY A 288 -47.79 5.06 67.67
N GLY A 289 -47.50 4.96 66.37
CA GLY A 289 -47.37 3.67 65.66
C GLY A 289 -48.60 3.29 64.83
N MET A 290 -48.38 2.51 63.77
CA MET A 290 -49.32 2.30 62.66
C MET A 290 -50.46 1.34 63.03
N PRO A 291 -51.73 1.78 63.08
CA PRO A 291 -52.87 0.87 63.05
C PRO A 291 -53.21 0.57 61.59
N MET A 292 -53.21 -0.72 61.22
CA MET A 292 -53.65 -1.17 59.90
C MET A 292 -55.18 -1.30 59.88
N LEU A 293 -55.86 -0.53 59.02
CA LEU A 293 -57.29 -0.70 58.77
C LEU A 293 -57.52 -1.33 57.39
N ASN A 294 -57.88 -2.62 57.37
CA ASN A 294 -58.18 -3.35 56.14
C ASN A 294 -59.67 -3.18 55.78
N LEU A 295 -59.95 -2.37 54.75
CA LEU A 295 -61.31 -2.08 54.31
C LEU A 295 -61.99 -3.26 53.59
N GLY A 296 -61.23 -4.25 53.11
CA GLY A 296 -61.78 -5.48 52.54
C GLY A 296 -62.47 -6.34 53.59
N GLU A 297 -61.85 -6.48 54.76
CA GLU A 297 -62.43 -7.13 55.94
C GLU A 297 -63.66 -6.37 56.45
N LEU A 298 -63.58 -5.03 56.53
CA LEU A 298 -64.68 -4.18 56.98
C LEU A 298 -65.91 -4.27 56.06
N ARG A 299 -65.68 -4.33 54.73
CA ARG A 299 -66.75 -4.48 53.73
C ARG A 299 -67.39 -5.87 53.78
N LYS A 300 -66.61 -6.91 54.10
CA LYS A 300 -67.12 -8.27 54.30
C LYS A 300 -67.97 -8.36 55.57
N ALA A 301 -67.55 -7.70 56.65
CA ALA A 301 -68.32 -7.59 57.90
C ALA A 301 -69.63 -6.80 57.72
N LEU A 302 -69.61 -5.69 56.96
CA LEU A 302 -70.81 -4.90 56.68
C LEU A 302 -71.81 -5.59 55.72
N ARG A 303 -71.35 -6.49 54.85
CA ARG A 303 -72.22 -7.32 53.99
C ARG A 303 -72.78 -8.57 54.67
N GLY A 304 -72.17 -9.02 55.77
CA GLY A 304 -72.64 -10.17 56.55
C GLY A 304 -73.78 -9.87 57.53
N GLY A 305 -74.13 -8.59 57.74
CA GLY A 305 -75.18 -8.15 58.66
C GLY A 305 -76.58 -7.99 58.06
N ALA A 306 -76.79 -8.41 56.80
CA ALA A 306 -78.09 -8.37 56.14
C ALA A 306 -78.47 -9.77 55.62
N GLN A 307 -78.73 -10.68 56.55
CA GLN A 307 -79.62 -11.84 56.41
C GLN A 307 -79.94 -12.39 57.80
#